data_AF-A0A917JAN9-F1
#
_entry.id   AF-A0A917JAN9-F1
#
_cell.length_a   1.000
_cell.length_b   1.000
_cell.length_c   1.000
_cell.angle_alpha   90.00
_cell.angle_beta   90.00
_cell.angle_gamma   90.00
#
_symmetry.space_group_name_H-M   'P 1'
#
loop_
_entity.id
_entity.type
_entity.pdbx_description
1 polymer ?
#
loop_
_entity_poly.entity_id
_entity_poly.type
_entity_poly.pdbx_seq_one_letter_code
_entity_poly.pdbx_strand_id
1 'polypeptide(L)'
;MGGMEPPTNALQIMFRGKKLEFINVTGLILHGKFYFGSEGNLEFNHCAVDNLKCRELDIPRLSFENCSVRNIQIANSDISGWLFVTSLVSGIISDSKLFHFRVYGRNFTPTFVNSELDEWKVIHNGLHHEEDFEKTYRTLSKAADDSGNRKLAADYKIRELDFIREKKKGLDRFWMTLNRAYWGYGQKPFQLIKVSLISIFLLAIVYSFFPSSFANNALAGKNYFAVLFNACYFSIVTFTTLGYGDLSPIGGLKILAAIEALFGAITLGFLVAGLTKNS
;
A
#
# COMPACT_ATOMS: atom_id res chain seq x y z
N MET A 1 38.61 19.49 11.77
CA MET A 1 38.96 18.83 10.50
C MET A 1 39.79 17.61 10.86
N GLY A 2 39.20 16.43 10.77
CA GLY A 2 39.79 15.19 11.28
C GLY A 2 38.81 14.06 10.99
N GLY A 3 38.50 13.88 9.71
CA GLY A 3 37.81 12.67 9.25
C GLY A 3 38.87 11.62 8.93
N MET A 4 38.65 10.38 9.33
CA MET A 4 39.42 9.27 8.78
C MET A 4 38.82 8.94 7.42
N GLU A 5 39.62 9.05 6.37
CA GLU A 5 39.24 8.52 5.07
C GLU A 5 39.19 6.98 5.17
N PRO A 6 38.09 6.34 4.75
CA PRO A 6 38.01 4.89 4.77
C PRO A 6 39.07 4.32 3.81
N PRO A 7 39.69 3.17 4.13
CA PRO A 7 40.73 2.59 3.29
C PRO A 7 40.12 2.12 1.96
N THR A 8 40.27 2.93 0.91
CA THR A 8 39.83 2.62 -0.45
C THR A 8 41.02 2.32 -1.36
N ASN A 9 40.82 1.51 -2.39
CA ASN A 9 41.80 1.36 -3.47
C ASN A 9 41.74 2.55 -4.45
N ALA A 10 42.61 2.54 -5.47
CA ALA A 10 42.65 3.58 -6.51
C ALA A 10 41.33 3.70 -7.32
N LEU A 11 40.41 2.74 -7.20
CA LEU A 11 39.08 2.73 -7.81
C LEU A 11 37.97 3.14 -6.82
N GLN A 12 38.32 3.72 -5.66
CA GLN A 12 37.37 4.06 -4.60
C GLN A 12 36.57 2.86 -4.05
N ILE A 13 37.08 1.65 -4.24
CA ILE A 13 36.50 0.43 -3.67
C ILE A 13 36.98 0.28 -2.23
N MET A 14 36.05 0.11 -1.30
CA MET A 14 36.38 -0.12 0.11
C MET A 14 37.15 -1.46 0.29
N PHE A 15 38.33 -1.41 0.92
CA PHE A 15 39.09 -2.63 1.24
C PHE A 15 38.51 -3.34 2.45
N ARG A 16 37.94 -4.54 2.22
CA ARG A 16 37.25 -5.39 3.20
C ARG A 16 36.05 -4.68 3.85
N GLY A 17 34.87 -5.29 3.78
CA GLY A 17 33.67 -4.77 4.42
C GLY A 17 33.94 -4.39 5.88
N LYS A 18 33.37 -3.26 6.31
CA LYS A 18 33.54 -2.75 7.66
C LYS A 18 32.27 -3.02 8.44
N LYS A 19 32.36 -3.90 9.42
CA LYS A 19 31.29 -4.17 10.38
C LYS A 19 31.58 -3.44 11.68
N LEU A 20 30.71 -2.51 12.05
CA LEU A 20 30.79 -1.75 13.30
C LEU A 20 29.71 -2.25 14.23
N GLU A 21 30.11 -2.78 15.39
CA GLU A 21 29.18 -3.36 16.37
C GLU A 21 29.31 -2.68 17.74
N PHE A 22 28.17 -2.34 18.36
CA PHE A 22 28.10 -1.79 19.73
C PHE A 22 28.88 -0.48 19.95
N ILE A 23 29.03 0.34 18.91
CA ILE A 23 29.77 1.61 18.95
C ILE A 23 28.81 2.80 18.82
N ASN A 24 29.16 3.91 19.47
CA ASN A 24 28.53 5.20 19.22
C ASN A 24 29.25 5.94 18.09
N VAL A 25 28.57 6.10 16.97
CA VAL A 25 29.04 6.75 15.74
C VAL A 25 28.27 8.05 15.46
N THR A 26 27.75 8.68 16.50
CA THR A 26 26.96 9.91 16.42
C THR A 26 27.77 11.04 15.79
N GLY A 27 27.15 11.77 14.87
CA GLY A 27 27.78 12.87 14.15
C GLY A 27 28.71 12.44 13.02
N LEU A 28 28.67 11.16 12.61
CA LEU A 28 29.37 10.67 11.43
C LEU A 28 28.99 11.49 10.19
N ILE A 29 29.99 11.83 9.38
CA ILE A 29 29.81 12.55 8.12
C ILE A 29 30.32 11.67 7.00
N LEU A 30 29.44 11.31 6.07
CA LEU A 30 29.74 10.57 4.86
C LEU A 30 29.58 11.49 3.64
N HIS A 31 30.58 11.52 2.77
CA HIS A 31 30.55 12.28 1.53
C HIS A 31 31.40 11.60 0.46
N GLY A 32 31.10 11.86 -0.80
CA GLY A 32 31.81 11.29 -1.94
C GLY A 32 31.25 9.96 -2.41
N LYS A 33 32.01 9.28 -3.26
CA LYS A 33 31.61 8.03 -3.91
C LYS A 33 32.34 6.84 -3.33
N PHE A 34 31.60 5.79 -3.01
CA PHE A 34 32.10 4.53 -2.50
C PHE A 34 31.60 3.39 -3.38
N TYR A 35 32.52 2.65 -3.98
CA TYR A 35 32.19 1.42 -4.67
C TYR A 35 32.41 0.23 -3.73
N PHE A 36 31.58 -0.80 -3.84
CA PHE A 36 31.73 -2.02 -3.04
C PHE A 36 32.18 -3.18 -3.92
N GLY A 37 33.16 -3.93 -3.41
CA GLY A 37 33.65 -5.17 -4.01
C GLY A 37 33.00 -6.41 -3.40
N SER A 38 33.51 -7.60 -3.73
CA SER A 38 33.04 -8.89 -3.21
C SER A 38 33.30 -9.11 -1.71
N GLU A 39 34.15 -8.28 -1.10
CA GLU A 39 34.70 -8.47 0.25
C GLU A 39 33.85 -7.83 1.37
N GLY A 40 32.64 -7.35 1.07
CA GLY A 40 31.66 -6.87 2.05
C GLY A 40 31.40 -5.35 2.04
N ASN A 41 30.30 -4.94 2.68
CA ASN A 41 29.84 -3.54 2.72
C ASN A 41 30.13 -2.87 4.07
N LEU A 42 29.71 -1.61 4.21
CA LEU A 42 29.66 -0.92 5.51
C LEU A 42 28.37 -1.32 6.23
N GLU A 43 28.51 -1.86 7.43
CA GLU A 43 27.41 -2.40 8.22
C GLU A 43 27.48 -1.90 9.66
N PHE A 44 26.37 -1.41 10.18
CA PHE A 44 26.22 -0.98 11.56
C PHE A 44 25.28 -1.94 12.30
N ASN A 45 25.74 -2.52 13.41
CA ASN A 45 24.96 -3.45 14.21
C ASN A 45 24.95 -3.02 15.69
N HIS A 46 23.77 -2.87 16.29
CA HIS A 46 23.63 -2.38 17.69
C HIS A 46 24.36 -1.05 17.96
N CYS A 47 24.48 -0.19 16.95
CA CYS A 47 25.17 1.09 17.04
C CYS A 47 24.20 2.27 17.27
N ALA A 48 24.68 3.34 17.91
CA ALA A 48 24.02 4.63 17.94
C ALA A 48 24.60 5.52 16.83
N VAL A 49 23.79 5.92 15.87
CA VAL A 49 24.18 6.65 14.65
C VAL A 49 23.34 7.92 14.51
N ASP A 50 23.23 8.67 15.60
CA ASP A 50 22.45 9.90 15.62
C ASP A 50 23.21 11.03 14.88
N ASN A 51 22.49 11.98 14.27
CA ASN A 51 23.06 13.10 13.52
C ASN A 51 23.99 12.70 12.36
N LEU A 52 23.76 11.54 11.74
CA LEU A 52 24.47 11.12 10.52
C LEU A 52 24.21 12.12 9.39
N LYS A 53 25.28 12.66 8.80
CA LYS A 53 25.21 13.59 7.67
C LYS A 53 25.79 12.94 6.42
N CYS A 54 24.96 12.83 5.39
CA CYS A 54 25.32 12.33 4.07
C CYS A 54 25.15 13.48 3.06
N ARG A 55 26.23 13.89 2.40
CA ARG A 55 26.21 14.95 1.39
C ARG A 55 26.95 14.51 0.14
N GLU A 56 26.34 14.67 -1.02
CA GLU A 56 26.95 14.27 -2.30
C GLU A 56 27.46 12.82 -2.23
N LEU A 57 26.65 11.96 -1.61
CA LEU A 57 27.01 10.60 -1.27
C LEU A 57 26.50 9.66 -2.37
N ASP A 58 27.40 8.82 -2.86
CA ASP A 58 27.08 7.70 -3.75
C ASP A 58 27.60 6.43 -3.08
N ILE A 59 26.70 5.73 -2.36
CA ILE A 59 27.06 4.55 -1.57
C ILE A 59 25.97 3.47 -1.70
N PRO A 60 26.27 2.35 -2.36
CA PRO A 60 25.37 1.20 -2.38
C PRO A 60 25.32 0.46 -1.03
N ARG A 61 24.25 -0.30 -0.77
CA ARG A 61 24.21 -1.44 0.17
C ARG A 61 24.71 -1.16 1.60
N LEU A 62 24.41 0.02 2.15
CA LEU A 62 24.63 0.33 3.56
C LEU A 62 23.59 -0.38 4.43
N SER A 63 24.00 -1.04 5.52
CA SER A 63 23.06 -1.70 6.44
C SER A 63 23.11 -1.13 7.86
N PHE A 64 21.93 -1.04 8.47
CA PHE A 64 21.72 -0.68 9.86
C PHE A 64 20.84 -1.74 10.52
N GLU A 65 21.39 -2.47 11.47
CA GLU A 65 20.71 -3.53 12.20
C GLU A 65 20.66 -3.21 13.69
N ASN A 66 19.47 -3.24 14.30
CA ASN A 66 19.28 -2.90 15.71
C ASN A 66 19.85 -1.51 16.11
N CYS A 67 19.87 -0.55 15.20
CA CYS A 67 20.47 0.77 15.41
C CYS A 67 19.45 1.83 15.83
N SER A 68 19.94 2.86 16.52
CA SER A 68 19.24 4.16 16.63
C SER A 68 19.86 5.11 15.62
N VAL A 69 19.07 5.60 14.67
CA VAL A 69 19.49 6.54 13.62
C VAL A 69 18.59 7.77 13.67
N ARG A 70 18.81 8.65 14.65
CA ARG A 70 18.00 9.87 14.82
C ARG A 70 18.61 11.02 14.06
N ASN A 71 17.77 11.87 13.48
CA ASN A 71 18.20 13.07 12.75
C ASN A 71 19.22 12.76 11.63
N ILE A 72 18.96 11.73 10.83
CA ILE A 72 19.72 11.51 9.59
C ILE A 72 19.49 12.68 8.64
N GLN A 73 20.55 13.18 8.02
CA GLN A 73 20.50 14.26 7.04
C GLN A 73 21.15 13.78 5.76
N ILE A 74 20.33 13.46 4.76
CA ILE A 74 20.81 13.05 3.44
C ILE A 74 20.46 14.17 2.45
N ALA A 75 21.46 14.69 1.75
CA ALA A 75 21.26 15.73 0.75
C ALA A 75 22.07 15.47 -0.52
N ASN A 76 21.50 15.76 -1.68
CA ASN A 76 22.16 15.68 -2.99
C ASN A 76 22.85 14.32 -3.23
N SER A 77 22.23 13.22 -2.81
CA SER A 77 22.86 11.90 -2.78
C SER A 77 22.12 10.90 -3.66
N ASP A 78 22.86 9.95 -4.25
CA ASP A 78 22.31 8.82 -4.98
C ASP A 78 22.64 7.55 -4.20
N ILE A 79 21.63 6.99 -3.54
CA ILE A 79 21.83 5.89 -2.61
C ILE A 79 20.94 4.73 -2.99
N SER A 80 21.53 3.54 -2.98
CA SER A 80 20.86 2.34 -3.48
C SER A 80 21.07 1.14 -2.57
N GLY A 81 20.04 0.31 -2.42
CA GLY A 81 20.14 -0.97 -1.72
C GLY A 81 20.33 -0.89 -0.20
N TRP A 82 20.05 0.26 0.42
CA TRP A 82 20.19 0.42 1.86
C TRP A 82 19.18 -0.45 2.62
N LEU A 83 19.63 -0.98 3.75
CA LEU A 83 18.89 -1.93 4.56
C LEU A 83 18.78 -1.41 6.00
N PHE A 84 17.56 -1.30 6.49
CA PHE A 84 17.25 -1.00 7.88
C PHE A 84 16.52 -2.19 8.49
N VAL A 85 17.14 -2.87 9.45
CA VAL A 85 16.54 -3.96 10.22
C VAL A 85 16.41 -3.50 11.66
N THR A 86 15.20 -3.58 12.21
CA THR A 86 14.88 -3.30 13.62
C THR A 86 15.51 -2.00 14.14
N SER A 87 15.60 -1.00 13.27
CA SER A 87 16.27 0.27 13.53
C SER A 87 15.28 1.42 13.54
N LEU A 88 15.40 2.32 14.51
CA LEU A 88 14.59 3.55 14.55
C LEU A 88 15.27 4.61 13.70
N VAL A 89 14.56 5.12 12.70
CA VAL A 89 15.09 6.11 11.76
C VAL A 89 14.20 7.35 11.72
N SER A 90 14.81 8.51 11.91
CA SER A 90 14.17 9.83 11.75
C SER A 90 15.14 10.82 11.15
N GLY A 91 14.64 11.89 10.51
CA GLY A 91 15.50 12.91 9.93
C GLY A 91 14.92 13.53 8.67
N ILE A 92 15.80 14.01 7.78
CA ILE A 92 15.45 14.69 6.55
C ILE A 92 16.30 14.11 5.40
N ILE A 93 15.63 13.81 4.30
CA ILE A 93 16.23 13.36 3.05
C ILE A 93 15.78 14.36 1.97
N SER A 94 16.72 15.10 1.39
CA SER A 94 16.43 16.15 0.42
C SER A 94 17.19 15.96 -0.89
N ASP A 95 16.55 16.30 -2.01
CA ASP A 95 17.17 16.39 -3.34
C ASP A 95 18.01 15.14 -3.70
N SER A 96 17.51 13.96 -3.32
CA SER A 96 18.26 12.70 -3.38
C SER A 96 17.44 11.62 -4.08
N LYS A 97 18.14 10.62 -4.64
CA LYS A 97 17.51 9.45 -5.25
C LYS A 97 17.75 8.22 -4.39
N LEU A 98 16.68 7.48 -4.11
CA LEU A 98 16.71 6.34 -3.20
C LEU A 98 16.11 5.10 -3.85
N PHE A 99 16.98 4.15 -4.20
CA PHE A 99 16.62 2.93 -4.93
C PHE A 99 16.75 1.67 -4.07
N HIS A 100 15.82 0.72 -4.20
CA HIS A 100 15.91 -0.61 -3.58
C HIS A 100 16.07 -0.62 -2.05
N PHE A 101 15.45 0.33 -1.36
CA PHE A 101 15.52 0.39 0.10
C PHE A 101 14.67 -0.71 0.73
N ARG A 102 15.19 -1.26 1.83
CA ARG A 102 14.49 -2.30 2.58
C ARG A 102 14.40 -1.92 4.05
N VAL A 103 13.18 -1.88 4.57
CA VAL A 103 12.89 -1.53 5.97
C VAL A 103 12.15 -2.70 6.63
N TYR A 104 12.72 -3.23 7.70
CA TYR A 104 12.19 -4.36 8.44
C TYR A 104 12.03 -3.98 9.92
N GLY A 105 10.82 -4.10 10.48
CA GLY A 105 10.61 -3.95 11.93
C GLY A 105 10.27 -2.52 12.38
N ARG A 106 11.21 -1.82 13.03
CA ARG A 106 10.97 -0.54 13.75
C ARG A 106 10.63 0.64 12.82
N ASN A 107 10.32 1.79 13.41
CA ASN A 107 9.88 2.98 12.70
C ASN A 107 10.92 3.59 11.77
N PHE A 108 10.46 3.95 10.56
CA PHE A 108 11.22 4.69 9.57
C PHE A 108 10.42 5.92 9.15
N THR A 109 10.76 7.07 9.73
CA THR A 109 10.00 8.32 9.62
C THR A 109 10.83 9.54 9.18
N PRO A 110 11.79 9.43 8.24
CA PRO A 110 12.43 10.61 7.70
C PRO A 110 11.46 11.44 6.84
N THR A 111 11.63 12.76 6.83
CA THR A 111 10.90 13.65 5.95
C THR A 111 11.62 13.72 4.61
N PHE A 112 10.89 13.48 3.53
CA PHE A 112 11.42 13.58 2.17
C PHE A 112 11.10 14.95 1.57
N VAL A 113 12.07 15.54 0.88
CA VAL A 113 11.93 16.82 0.17
C VAL A 113 12.56 16.65 -1.21
N ASN A 114 11.80 16.87 -2.28
CA ASN A 114 12.29 16.76 -3.67
C ASN A 114 13.11 15.48 -3.95
N SER A 115 12.71 14.34 -3.38
CA SER A 115 13.47 13.10 -3.43
C SER A 115 12.70 12.01 -4.14
N GLU A 116 13.39 11.24 -4.97
CA GLU A 116 12.81 10.16 -5.75
C GLU A 116 12.91 8.85 -4.97
N LEU A 117 11.80 8.11 -4.94
CA LEU A 117 11.69 6.81 -4.28
C LEU A 117 11.34 5.75 -5.30
N ASP A 118 12.16 4.71 -5.37
CA ASP A 118 11.86 3.56 -6.22
C ASP A 118 12.24 2.23 -5.57
N GLU A 119 11.39 1.22 -5.80
CA GLU A 119 11.54 -0.15 -5.30
C GLU A 119 11.75 -0.32 -3.79
N TRP A 120 10.86 0.25 -2.99
CA TRP A 120 10.94 0.15 -1.53
C TRP A 120 10.19 -1.08 -0.97
N LYS A 121 10.89 -1.92 -0.20
CA LYS A 121 10.30 -3.07 0.50
C LYS A 121 10.19 -2.81 1.99
N VAL A 122 8.98 -2.86 2.52
CA VAL A 122 8.70 -2.64 3.94
C VAL A 122 7.95 -3.83 4.53
N ILE A 123 8.48 -4.43 5.60
CA ILE A 123 7.86 -5.56 6.29
C ILE A 123 7.83 -5.30 7.81
N HIS A 124 6.65 -5.45 8.42
CA HIS A 124 6.49 -5.45 9.88
C HIS A 124 6.13 -6.83 10.46
N ASN A 125 5.58 -7.74 9.65
CA ASN A 125 5.07 -9.03 10.14
C ASN A 125 6.17 -9.89 10.77
N GLY A 126 5.91 -10.39 11.99
CA GLY A 126 6.81 -11.30 12.71
C GLY A 126 8.06 -10.64 13.28
N LEU A 127 8.12 -9.31 13.28
CA LEU A 127 9.26 -8.53 13.77
C LEU A 127 8.83 -7.57 14.87
N HIS A 128 9.75 -7.21 15.77
CA HIS A 128 9.51 -6.14 16.75
C HIS A 128 9.34 -4.80 16.00
N HIS A 129 8.16 -4.20 16.15
CA HIS A 129 7.81 -2.88 15.62
C HIS A 129 7.15 -2.04 16.71
N GLU A 130 7.21 -0.72 16.55
CA GLU A 130 6.59 0.21 17.50
C GLU A 130 5.07 0.26 17.33
N GLU A 131 4.38 0.78 18.35
CA GLU A 131 2.91 0.93 18.34
C GLU A 131 2.43 1.93 17.29
N ASP A 132 3.29 2.75 16.70
CA ASP A 132 2.95 3.78 15.73
C ASP A 132 3.59 3.53 14.35
N PHE A 133 3.91 2.27 14.04
CA PHE A 133 4.50 1.89 12.76
C PHE A 133 3.67 2.28 11.52
N GLU A 134 2.36 2.59 11.67
CA GLU A 134 1.57 3.20 10.59
C GLU A 134 2.21 4.49 10.05
N LYS A 135 2.97 5.21 10.88
CA LYS A 135 3.69 6.42 10.47
C LYS A 135 4.73 6.13 9.40
N THR A 136 5.40 4.97 9.45
CA THR A 136 6.33 4.53 8.40
C THR A 136 5.63 4.47 7.04
N TYR A 137 4.47 3.81 6.98
CA TYR A 137 3.68 3.75 5.75
C TYR A 137 3.15 5.10 5.31
N ARG A 138 2.74 5.96 6.26
CA ARG A 138 2.29 7.32 5.95
C ARG A 138 3.41 8.17 5.35
N THR A 139 4.60 8.10 5.93
CA THR A 139 5.78 8.82 5.46
C THR A 139 6.15 8.38 4.03
N LEU A 140 6.19 7.08 3.77
CA LEU A 140 6.50 6.55 2.44
C LEU A 140 5.39 6.84 1.43
N SER A 141 4.13 6.80 1.85
CA SER A 141 2.98 7.19 1.02
C SER A 141 3.09 8.64 0.59
N LYS A 142 3.36 9.55 1.53
CA LYS A 142 3.55 10.98 1.23
C LYS A 142 4.73 11.20 0.28
N ALA A 143 5.86 10.59 0.57
CA ALA A 143 7.06 10.77 -0.24
C ALA A 143 6.92 10.19 -1.66
N ALA A 144 6.18 9.08 -1.82
CA ALA A 144 5.84 8.55 -3.14
C ALA A 144 4.84 9.44 -3.91
N ASP A 145 3.96 10.16 -3.21
CA ASP A 145 3.05 11.13 -3.81
C ASP A 145 3.80 12.38 -4.25
N ASP A 146 4.71 12.87 -3.39
CA ASP A 146 5.60 14.01 -3.67
C ASP A 146 6.54 13.72 -4.86
N SER A 147 6.92 12.46 -5.09
CA SER A 147 7.71 12.04 -6.28
C SER A 147 6.86 11.79 -7.53
N GLY A 148 5.54 11.95 -7.46
CA GLY A 148 4.61 11.74 -8.57
C GLY A 148 4.21 10.27 -8.80
N ASN A 149 4.67 9.32 -7.98
CA ASN A 149 4.32 7.91 -8.08
C ASN A 149 3.04 7.57 -7.32
N ARG A 150 1.89 8.03 -7.85
CA ARG A 150 0.56 7.85 -7.24
C ARG A 150 0.19 6.39 -6.95
N LYS A 151 0.60 5.45 -7.81
CA LYS A 151 0.32 4.01 -7.62
C LYS A 151 1.02 3.47 -6.38
N LEU A 152 2.29 3.83 -6.19
CA LEU A 152 3.08 3.45 -5.03
C LEU A 152 2.56 4.12 -3.76
N ALA A 153 2.22 5.41 -3.83
CA ALA A 153 1.60 6.15 -2.73
C ALA A 153 0.31 5.50 -2.23
N ALA A 154 -0.56 5.09 -3.16
CA ALA A 154 -1.81 4.39 -2.86
C ALA A 154 -1.56 3.01 -2.22
N ASP A 155 -0.56 2.25 -2.68
CA ASP A 155 -0.25 0.95 -2.08
C ASP A 155 0.25 1.09 -0.64
N TYR A 156 1.12 2.07 -0.36
CA TYR A 156 1.52 2.36 1.03
C TYR A 156 0.35 2.83 1.90
N LYS A 157 -0.58 3.61 1.34
CA LYS A 157 -1.79 4.01 2.07
C LYS A 157 -2.67 2.81 2.44
N ILE A 158 -2.79 1.83 1.55
CA ILE A 158 -3.51 0.58 1.84
C ILE A 158 -2.80 -0.20 2.96
N ARG A 159 -1.46 -0.29 2.93
CA ARG A 159 -0.67 -0.96 3.97
C ARG A 159 -0.79 -0.25 5.33
N GLU A 160 -0.82 1.08 5.35
CA GLU A 160 -1.10 1.88 6.55
C GLU A 160 -2.43 1.45 7.19
N LEU A 161 -3.50 1.39 6.38
CA LEU A 161 -4.84 1.03 6.86
C LEU A 161 -4.97 -0.44 7.23
N ASP A 162 -4.28 -1.33 6.53
CA ASP A 162 -4.23 -2.76 6.88
C ASP A 162 -3.56 -2.97 8.24
N PHE A 163 -2.49 -2.24 8.54
CA PHE A 163 -1.84 -2.26 9.85
C PHE A 163 -2.75 -1.71 10.96
N ILE A 164 -3.46 -0.60 10.71
CA ILE A 164 -4.46 -0.05 11.65
C ILE A 164 -5.58 -1.08 11.90
N ARG A 165 -6.06 -1.75 10.85
CA ARG A 165 -7.09 -2.79 10.94
C ARG A 165 -6.66 -3.97 11.79
N GLU A 166 -5.39 -4.39 11.72
CA GLU A 166 -4.87 -5.50 12.52
C GLU A 166 -4.91 -5.21 14.02
N LYS A 167 -4.76 -3.94 14.41
CA LYS A 167 -4.87 -3.49 15.81
C LYS A 167 -6.31 -3.40 16.31
N LYS A 168 -7.25 -3.11 15.41
CA LYS A 168 -8.68 -3.00 15.75
C LYS A 168 -9.27 -4.37 16.09
N LYS A 169 -10.28 -4.40 16.99
CA LYS A 169 -10.99 -5.60 17.42
C LYS A 169 -12.50 -5.45 17.20
N GLY A 170 -13.22 -6.57 17.15
CA GLY A 170 -14.69 -6.59 17.07
C GLY A 170 -15.25 -5.98 15.77
N LEU A 171 -16.29 -5.16 15.92
CA LEU A 171 -17.03 -4.55 14.81
C LEU A 171 -16.18 -3.59 13.98
N ASP A 172 -15.27 -2.82 14.59
CA ASP A 172 -14.38 -1.90 13.87
C ASP A 172 -13.53 -2.64 12.84
N ARG A 173 -12.96 -3.79 13.22
CA ARG A 173 -12.17 -4.63 12.31
C ARG A 173 -13.03 -5.21 11.20
N PHE A 174 -14.27 -5.60 11.52
CA PHE A 174 -15.22 -6.08 10.52
C PHE A 174 -15.55 -4.99 9.50
N TRP A 175 -15.90 -3.78 9.94
CA TRP A 175 -16.18 -2.65 9.05
C TRP A 175 -14.99 -2.28 8.17
N MET A 176 -13.77 -2.28 8.73
CA MET A 176 -12.56 -2.05 7.93
C MET A 176 -12.32 -3.18 6.92
N THR A 177 -12.61 -4.43 7.27
CA THR A 177 -12.46 -5.57 6.36
C THR A 177 -13.47 -5.53 5.22
N LEU A 178 -14.73 -5.18 5.51
CA LEU A 178 -15.75 -4.92 4.50
C LEU A 178 -15.33 -3.78 3.57
N ASN A 179 -14.88 -2.67 4.14
CA ASN A 179 -14.39 -1.51 3.40
C ASN A 179 -13.21 -1.91 2.47
N ARG A 180 -12.25 -2.69 2.97
CA ARG A 180 -11.16 -3.24 2.15
C ARG A 180 -11.65 -4.09 0.98
N ALA A 181 -12.64 -4.95 1.22
CA ALA A 181 -13.18 -5.84 0.20
C ALA A 181 -14.00 -5.10 -0.87
N TYR A 182 -14.73 -4.06 -0.46
CA TYR A 182 -15.65 -3.32 -1.33
C TYR A 182 -14.92 -2.44 -2.36
N TRP A 183 -13.93 -1.64 -1.92
CA TRP A 183 -13.20 -0.70 -2.79
C TRP A 183 -11.73 -0.44 -2.38
N GLY A 184 -11.18 -1.27 -1.50
CA GLY A 184 -9.79 -1.17 -1.08
C GLY A 184 -9.48 0.12 -0.34
N TYR A 185 -10.36 0.51 0.60
CA TYR A 185 -10.29 1.78 1.32
C TYR A 185 -10.33 3.03 0.41
N GLY A 186 -11.02 2.95 -0.72
CA GLY A 186 -11.13 4.05 -1.68
C GLY A 186 -9.84 4.32 -2.46
N GLN A 187 -8.96 3.32 -2.57
CA GLN A 187 -7.72 3.38 -3.35
C GLN A 187 -7.78 2.50 -4.62
N LYS A 188 -8.73 1.54 -4.69
CA LYS A 188 -8.84 0.58 -5.79
C LYS A 188 -10.25 0.60 -6.42
N PRO A 189 -10.60 1.65 -7.20
CA PRO A 189 -11.97 1.81 -7.75
C PRO A 189 -12.41 0.64 -8.64
N PHE A 190 -11.49 0.00 -9.37
CA PHE A 190 -11.80 -1.17 -10.19
C PHE A 190 -12.31 -2.39 -9.41
N GLN A 191 -12.12 -2.45 -8.09
CA GLN A 191 -12.74 -3.50 -7.26
C GLN A 191 -14.28 -3.37 -7.26
N LEU A 192 -14.82 -2.17 -7.39
CA LEU A 192 -16.27 -1.93 -7.44
C LEU A 192 -16.93 -2.62 -8.64
N ILE A 193 -16.24 -2.69 -9.79
CA ILE A 193 -16.73 -3.40 -10.98
C ILE A 193 -16.84 -4.91 -10.70
N LYS A 194 -15.89 -5.48 -9.94
CA LYS A 194 -15.96 -6.89 -9.54
C LYS A 194 -17.09 -7.13 -8.55
N VAL A 195 -17.26 -6.24 -7.57
CA VAL A 195 -18.35 -6.31 -6.59
C VAL A 195 -19.71 -6.20 -7.29
N SER A 196 -19.87 -5.28 -8.25
CA SER A 196 -21.13 -5.13 -9.00
C SER A 196 -21.45 -6.40 -9.77
N LEU A 197 -20.49 -6.95 -10.53
CA LEU A 197 -20.71 -8.20 -11.29
C LEU A 197 -21.08 -9.38 -10.37
N ILE A 198 -20.40 -9.52 -9.23
CA ILE A 198 -20.70 -10.57 -8.25
C ILE A 198 -22.10 -10.37 -7.66
N SER A 199 -22.48 -9.13 -7.31
CA SER A 199 -23.80 -8.84 -6.74
C SER A 199 -24.94 -9.10 -7.73
N ILE A 200 -24.76 -8.71 -8.99
CA ILE A 200 -25.71 -8.97 -10.08
C ILE A 200 -25.87 -10.49 -10.25
N PHE A 201 -24.77 -11.23 -10.34
CA PHE A 201 -24.83 -12.67 -10.52
C PHE A 201 -25.48 -13.39 -9.34
N LEU A 202 -25.17 -12.97 -8.10
CA LEU A 202 -25.74 -13.55 -6.89
C LEU A 202 -27.26 -13.32 -6.83
N LEU A 203 -27.72 -12.10 -7.10
CA LEU A 203 -29.14 -11.77 -7.10
C LEU A 203 -29.89 -12.44 -8.26
N ALA A 204 -29.27 -12.55 -9.43
CA ALA A 204 -29.80 -13.33 -10.54
C ALA A 204 -30.04 -14.80 -10.16
N ILE A 205 -29.12 -15.42 -9.42
CA ILE A 205 -29.31 -16.78 -8.89
C ILE A 205 -30.50 -16.81 -7.93
N VAL A 206 -30.61 -15.85 -7.01
CA VAL A 206 -31.75 -15.76 -6.08
C VAL A 206 -33.07 -15.66 -6.84
N TYR A 207 -33.17 -14.77 -7.83
CA TYR A 207 -34.38 -14.63 -8.66
C TYR A 207 -34.71 -15.89 -9.45
N SER A 208 -33.69 -16.63 -9.90
CA SER A 208 -33.87 -17.87 -10.66
C SER A 208 -34.53 -19.00 -9.84
N PHE A 209 -34.39 -18.99 -8.51
CA PHE A 209 -35.07 -19.93 -7.63
C PHE A 209 -36.57 -19.63 -7.45
N PHE A 210 -37.01 -18.41 -7.78
CA PHE A 210 -38.40 -17.97 -7.62
C PHE A 210 -39.04 -17.53 -8.95
N PRO A 211 -39.06 -18.38 -10.00
CA PRO A 211 -39.58 -18.00 -11.32
C PRO A 211 -41.08 -17.71 -11.32
N SER A 212 -41.84 -18.29 -10.39
CA SER A 212 -43.27 -18.03 -10.19
C SER A 212 -43.57 -16.69 -9.53
N SER A 213 -42.55 -16.01 -8.99
CA SER A 213 -42.69 -14.71 -8.31
C SER A 213 -42.47 -13.52 -9.25
N PHE A 214 -42.70 -13.72 -10.54
CA PHE A 214 -42.74 -12.67 -11.55
C PHE A 214 -44.15 -12.52 -12.11
N ALA A 215 -44.55 -11.27 -12.39
CA ALA A 215 -45.86 -10.94 -12.91
C ALA A 215 -46.18 -11.74 -14.18
N ASN A 216 -47.45 -12.10 -14.36
CA ASN A 216 -47.96 -12.91 -15.47
C ASN A 216 -47.26 -14.27 -15.63
N ASN A 217 -46.61 -14.78 -14.58
CA ASN A 217 -45.81 -16.00 -14.66
C ASN A 217 -44.77 -15.96 -15.79
N ALA A 218 -44.19 -14.78 -16.07
CA ALA A 218 -43.32 -14.52 -17.22
C ALA A 218 -42.10 -15.46 -17.33
N LEU A 219 -41.69 -16.08 -16.21
CA LEU A 219 -40.59 -17.05 -16.14
C LEU A 219 -41.05 -18.48 -15.87
N ALA A 220 -42.33 -18.70 -15.51
CA ALA A 220 -42.83 -20.04 -15.21
C ALA A 220 -42.95 -20.88 -16.49
N GLY A 221 -42.59 -22.16 -16.41
CA GLY A 221 -42.67 -23.09 -17.55
C GLY A 221 -41.52 -22.96 -18.57
N LYS A 222 -40.55 -22.06 -18.36
CA LYS A 222 -39.33 -21.97 -19.16
C LYS A 222 -38.28 -22.98 -18.69
N ASN A 223 -37.39 -23.38 -19.60
CA ASN A 223 -36.21 -24.19 -19.26
C ASN A 223 -35.31 -23.44 -18.27
N TYR A 224 -34.58 -24.18 -17.43
CA TYR A 224 -33.69 -23.61 -16.40
C TYR A 224 -32.71 -22.56 -16.94
N PHE A 225 -32.09 -22.83 -18.09
CA PHE A 225 -31.19 -21.88 -18.75
C PHE A 225 -31.88 -20.56 -19.15
N ALA A 226 -33.12 -20.64 -19.64
CA ALA A 226 -33.90 -19.46 -20.01
C ALA A 226 -34.36 -18.68 -18.78
N VAL A 227 -34.68 -19.35 -17.67
CA VAL A 227 -34.99 -18.69 -16.39
C VAL A 227 -33.77 -17.93 -15.89
N LEU A 228 -32.60 -18.57 -15.83
CA LEU A 228 -31.37 -17.96 -15.36
C LEU A 228 -30.95 -16.77 -16.23
N PHE A 229 -31.04 -16.90 -17.56
CA PHE A 229 -30.70 -15.80 -18.48
C PHE A 229 -31.62 -14.58 -18.28
N ASN A 230 -32.92 -14.79 -18.17
CA ASN A 230 -33.88 -13.71 -17.91
C ASN A 230 -33.70 -13.10 -16.52
N ALA A 231 -33.35 -13.90 -15.51
CA ALA A 231 -33.05 -13.42 -14.16
C ALA A 231 -31.75 -12.59 -14.12
N CYS A 232 -30.70 -12.99 -14.85
CA CYS A 232 -29.50 -12.19 -15.05
C CYS A 232 -29.81 -10.86 -15.73
N TYR A 233 -30.61 -10.88 -16.80
CA TYR A 233 -31.05 -9.67 -17.47
C TYR A 233 -31.82 -8.73 -16.53
N PHE A 234 -32.79 -9.26 -15.77
CA PHE A 234 -33.54 -8.49 -14.78
C PHE A 234 -32.64 -7.86 -13.72
N SER A 235 -31.68 -8.62 -13.18
CA SER A 235 -30.72 -8.14 -12.17
C SER A 235 -29.82 -7.03 -12.74
N ILE A 236 -29.32 -7.16 -13.97
CA ILE A 236 -28.53 -6.09 -14.63
C ILE A 236 -29.34 -4.80 -14.75
N VAL A 237 -30.57 -4.89 -15.26
CA VAL A 237 -31.45 -3.74 -15.49
C VAL A 237 -31.87 -3.08 -14.17
N THR A 238 -32.04 -3.87 -13.11
CA THR A 238 -32.38 -3.39 -11.77
C THR A 238 -31.18 -2.72 -11.10
N PHE A 239 -30.01 -3.36 -11.12
CA PHE A 239 -28.77 -2.81 -10.56
C PHE A 239 -28.36 -1.50 -11.24
N THR A 240 -28.54 -1.39 -12.56
CA THR A 240 -28.26 -0.17 -13.33
C THR A 240 -29.39 0.86 -13.28
N THR A 241 -30.45 0.58 -12.52
CA THR A 241 -31.66 1.42 -12.38
C THR A 241 -32.33 1.80 -13.70
N LEU A 242 -32.14 1.00 -14.76
CA LEU A 242 -32.75 1.20 -16.08
C LEU A 242 -34.26 0.88 -16.06
N GLY A 243 -34.65 -0.26 -15.46
CA GLY A 243 -36.04 -0.64 -15.24
C GLY A 243 -36.96 -0.67 -16.48
N TYR A 244 -36.68 -1.51 -17.48
CA TYR A 244 -37.50 -1.59 -18.72
C TYR A 244 -38.97 -2.00 -18.49
N GLY A 245 -39.30 -2.67 -17.38
CA GLY A 245 -40.68 -3.01 -17.00
C GLY A 245 -41.26 -4.27 -17.66
N ASP A 246 -40.48 -4.95 -18.49
CA ASP A 246 -40.82 -6.23 -19.12
C ASP A 246 -40.88 -7.40 -18.13
N LEU A 247 -40.00 -7.39 -17.12
CA LEU A 247 -40.01 -8.31 -16.00
C LEU A 247 -40.30 -7.55 -14.71
N SER A 248 -41.38 -7.92 -14.04
CA SER A 248 -41.82 -7.27 -12.80
C SER A 248 -41.91 -8.28 -11.66
N PRO A 249 -41.10 -8.17 -10.60
CA PRO A 249 -41.19 -9.06 -9.45
C PRO A 249 -42.48 -8.78 -8.67
N ILE A 250 -43.05 -9.83 -8.09
CA ILE A 250 -44.22 -9.76 -7.20
C ILE A 250 -43.86 -10.29 -5.80
N GLY A 251 -44.66 -9.91 -4.80
CA GLY A 251 -44.45 -10.31 -3.41
C GLY A 251 -43.12 -9.78 -2.84
N GLY A 252 -42.42 -10.64 -2.07
CA GLY A 252 -41.19 -10.28 -1.36
C GLY A 252 -40.00 -9.93 -2.26
N LEU A 253 -39.98 -10.40 -3.51
CA LEU A 253 -38.91 -10.06 -4.47
C LEU A 253 -38.87 -8.56 -4.81
N LYS A 254 -39.97 -7.82 -4.64
CA LYS A 254 -40.00 -6.36 -4.83
C LYS A 254 -39.03 -5.63 -3.89
N ILE A 255 -38.93 -6.09 -2.65
CA ILE A 255 -38.04 -5.50 -1.65
C ILE A 255 -36.58 -5.78 -2.04
N LEU A 256 -36.28 -6.99 -2.50
CA LEU A 256 -34.94 -7.34 -2.98
C LEU A 256 -34.54 -6.50 -4.19
N ALA A 257 -35.43 -6.35 -5.17
CA ALA A 257 -35.17 -5.50 -6.34
C ALA A 257 -34.95 -4.03 -5.96
N ALA A 258 -35.69 -3.51 -4.98
CA ALA A 258 -35.48 -2.15 -4.47
C ALA A 258 -34.12 -1.99 -3.78
N ILE A 259 -33.71 -2.97 -2.96
CA ILE A 259 -32.39 -2.97 -2.30
C ILE A 259 -31.27 -3.08 -3.35
N GLU A 260 -31.44 -3.91 -4.38
CA GLU A 260 -30.50 -4.05 -5.48
C GLU A 260 -30.30 -2.75 -6.25
N ALA A 261 -31.39 -2.08 -6.62
CA ALA A 261 -31.36 -0.79 -7.30
C ALA A 261 -30.64 0.28 -6.44
N LEU A 262 -30.95 0.34 -5.14
CA LEU A 262 -30.29 1.27 -4.21
C LEU A 262 -28.79 0.97 -4.10
N PHE A 263 -28.42 -0.30 -3.94
CA PHE A 263 -27.03 -0.74 -3.86
C PHE A 263 -26.26 -0.43 -5.16
N GLY A 264 -26.89 -0.63 -6.31
CA GLY A 264 -26.33 -0.28 -7.61
C GLY A 264 -26.06 1.22 -7.75
N ALA A 265 -27.03 2.06 -7.40
CA ALA A 265 -26.87 3.52 -7.41
C ALA A 265 -25.71 3.99 -6.51
N ILE A 266 -25.61 3.46 -5.29
CA ILE A 266 -24.51 3.75 -4.35
C ILE A 266 -23.15 3.31 -4.94
N THR A 267 -23.10 2.10 -5.50
CA THR A 267 -21.87 1.53 -6.08
C THR A 267 -21.38 2.35 -7.27
N LEU A 268 -22.29 2.81 -8.14
CA LEU A 268 -21.97 3.70 -9.25
C LEU A 268 -21.45 5.05 -8.76
N GLY A 269 -22.06 5.63 -7.73
CA GLY A 269 -21.58 6.87 -7.09
C GLY A 269 -20.16 6.73 -6.55
N PHE A 270 -19.86 5.63 -5.85
CA PHE A 270 -18.50 5.34 -5.38
C PHE A 270 -17.51 5.10 -6.51
N LEU A 271 -17.94 4.50 -7.62
CA LEU A 271 -17.08 4.28 -8.78
C LEU A 271 -16.65 5.61 -9.39
N VAL A 272 -17.59 6.53 -9.60
CA VAL A 272 -17.29 7.88 -10.10
C VAL A 272 -16.35 8.61 -9.17
N ALA A 273 -16.65 8.65 -7.86
CA ALA A 273 -15.79 9.31 -6.86
C ALA A 273 -14.38 8.72 -6.80
N GLY A 274 -14.24 7.40 -6.94
CA GLY A 274 -12.95 6.72 -6.97
C GLY A 274 -12.15 7.00 -8.25
N LEU A 275 -12.82 7.17 -9.39
CA LEU A 275 -12.17 7.54 -10.65
C LEU A 275 -11.67 8.98 -10.63
N THR A 276 -12.48 9.93 -10.13
CA THR A 276 -12.10 11.35 -10.04
C THR A 276 -10.92 11.59 -9.10
N LYS A 277 -10.75 10.74 -8.09
CA LYS A 277 -9.60 10.83 -7.18
C LYS A 277 -8.29 10.34 -7.82
N ASN A 278 -8.38 9.45 -8.79
CA ASN A 278 -7.23 8.79 -9.41
C ASN A 278 -6.79 9.43 -10.75
N SER A 279 -7.65 10.26 -11.36
CA SER A 279 -7.33 11.14 -12.50
C SER A 279 -6.57 12.38 -12.06
#